data_AF-A0A026VRM3-F1
#
_entry.id   AF-A0A026VRM3-F1
#
_cell.length_a   1.000
_cell.length_b   1.000
_cell.length_c   1.000
_cell.angle_alpha   90.00
_cell.angle_beta   90.00
_cell.angle_gamma   90.00
#
_symmetry.space_group_name_H-M   'P 1'
#
loop_
_entity.id
_entity.type
_entity.pdbx_description
1 polymer ?
#
loop_
_entity_poly.entity_id
_entity_poly.type
_entity_poly.pdbx_seq_one_letter_code
_entity_poly.pdbx_strand_id
1 'polypeptide(L)'
;AAVSTKLRPDQIRALTRKSNHGLKWSLPTIRDALELKFKWGIHGYMAFLKHLPIYPSIRTLQSKLQHVQFESNILEEVFNMLEYEVKQLQLQEKDCVIVMDEMAIKAAEMFDPSTQKFIGTCTFPTHSGIATKVLVILLAGLTTRWKYTVAYYFTKSIDIKYKQSEVNPTGSALKNIILNIIEKSESIGFQVHAVIQ
;
A
#
# COMPACT_ATOMS: atom_id res chain seq x y z
N ALA A 1 4.31 38.95 14.15
CA ALA A 1 4.32 39.11 12.69
C ALA A 1 4.98 37.93 11.93
N ALA A 2 5.99 37.23 12.47
CA ALA A 2 6.71 36.18 11.72
C ALA A 2 6.09 34.75 11.73
N VAL A 3 5.15 34.46 12.64
CA VAL A 3 4.54 33.12 12.78
C VAL A 3 3.46 32.86 11.72
N SER A 4 2.77 33.90 11.26
CA SER A 4 1.71 33.79 10.24
C SER A 4 2.23 33.55 8.82
N THR A 5 3.53 33.76 8.58
CA THR A 5 4.15 33.57 7.25
C THR A 5 4.49 32.11 6.93
N LYS A 6 4.49 31.19 7.90
CA LYS A 6 4.78 29.76 7.66
C LYS A 6 3.66 28.79 8.06
N LEU A 7 2.78 29.17 8.98
CA LEU A 7 1.70 28.31 9.44
C LEU A 7 0.41 28.53 8.65
N ARG A 8 -0.28 27.44 8.31
CA ARG A 8 -1.57 27.50 7.61
C ARG A 8 -2.69 27.98 8.55
N PRO A 9 -3.81 28.51 8.02
CA PRO A 9 -4.89 29.06 8.85
C PRO A 9 -5.53 28.08 9.83
N ASP A 10 -5.60 26.78 9.50
CA ASP A 10 -6.03 25.73 10.43
C ASP A 10 -5.00 25.50 11.55
N GLN A 11 -3.71 25.53 11.26
CA GLN A 11 -2.65 25.42 12.27
C GLN A 11 -2.65 26.63 13.24
N ILE A 12 -2.82 27.84 12.73
CA ILE A 12 -2.95 29.05 13.55
C ILE A 12 -4.18 28.92 14.45
N ARG A 13 -5.33 28.51 13.90
CA ARG A 13 -6.54 28.25 14.69
C ARG A 13 -6.34 27.20 15.77
N ALA A 14 -5.54 26.17 15.51
CA ALA A 14 -5.21 25.14 16.51
C ALA A 14 -4.42 25.70 17.69
N LEU A 15 -3.54 26.69 17.47
CA LEU A 15 -2.78 27.38 18.52
C LEU A 15 -3.63 28.36 19.31
N THR A 16 -4.55 29.07 18.64
CA THR A 16 -5.35 30.14 19.26
C THR A 16 -6.66 29.63 19.85
N ARG A 17 -6.96 28.33 19.78
CA ARG A 17 -8.23 27.79 20.26
C ARG A 17 -8.32 27.87 21.78
N LYS A 18 -9.48 28.30 22.26
CA LYS A 18 -9.87 28.26 23.68
C LYS A 18 -10.73 27.04 24.03
N SER A 19 -11.22 26.34 23.01
CA SER A 19 -12.10 25.19 23.15
C SER A 19 -11.37 23.88 22.88
N ASN A 20 -11.79 22.84 23.60
CA ASN A 20 -11.35 21.46 23.39
C ASN A 20 -12.10 20.75 22.24
N HIS A 21 -13.04 21.41 21.57
CA HIS A 21 -13.72 20.82 20.42
C HIS A 21 -12.76 20.54 19.25
N GLY A 22 -13.11 19.53 18.45
CA GLY A 22 -12.33 19.09 17.29
C GLY A 22 -12.20 20.18 16.24
N LEU A 23 -11.02 20.28 15.62
CA LEU A 23 -10.74 21.19 14.51
C LEU A 23 -10.86 20.44 13.17
N LYS A 24 -11.49 21.08 12.17
CA LYS A 24 -11.43 20.61 10.79
C LYS A 24 -10.09 20.99 10.17
N TRP A 25 -9.26 19.98 9.91
CA TRP A 25 -7.96 20.13 9.25
C TRP A 25 -8.10 20.19 7.74
N SER A 26 -7.28 21.01 7.10
CA SER A 26 -7.17 21.08 5.64
C SER A 26 -6.41 19.87 5.09
N LEU A 27 -6.67 19.50 3.82
CA LEU A 27 -5.97 18.40 3.15
C LEU A 27 -4.44 18.59 3.11
N PRO A 28 -3.89 19.79 2.81
CA PRO A 28 -2.45 20.02 2.88
C PRO A 28 -1.89 19.75 4.29
N THR A 29 -2.59 20.16 5.35
CA THR A 29 -2.14 19.90 6.73
C THR A 29 -2.20 18.43 7.10
N ILE A 30 -3.20 17.69 6.59
CA ILE A 30 -3.25 16.24 6.73
C ILE A 30 -2.09 15.56 5.99
N ARG A 31 -1.76 16.02 4.77
CA ARG A 31 -0.64 15.46 3.98
C ARG A 31 0.70 15.65 4.68
N ASP A 32 1.02 16.87 5.11
CA ASP A 32 2.24 17.13 5.88
C ASP A 32 2.29 16.31 7.17
N ALA A 33 1.17 16.22 7.89
CA ALA A 33 1.08 15.44 9.12
C ALA A 33 1.32 13.94 8.88
N LEU A 34 0.80 13.39 7.79
CA LEU A 34 1.08 12.01 7.37
C LEU A 34 2.57 11.83 7.08
N GLU A 35 3.18 12.73 6.32
CA GLU A 35 4.61 12.70 6.00
C GLU A 35 5.48 12.74 7.27
N LEU A 36 5.18 13.65 8.20
CA LEU A 36 5.86 13.73 9.49
C LEU A 36 5.66 12.46 10.32
N LYS A 37 4.43 11.93 10.38
CA LYS A 37 4.13 10.67 11.07
C LYS A 37 4.92 9.49 10.49
N PHE A 38 5.06 9.41 9.17
CA PHE A 38 5.83 8.33 8.52
C PHE A 38 7.34 8.50 8.75
N LYS A 39 7.85 9.73 8.71
CA LYS A 39 9.28 10.01 8.96
C LYS A 39 9.70 9.78 10.41
N TRP A 40 8.87 10.17 11.37
CA TRP A 40 9.23 10.15 12.80
C TRP A 40 8.65 8.96 13.57
N GLY A 41 7.79 8.17 12.93
CA GLY A 41 7.01 7.12 13.59
C GLY A 41 5.95 7.67 14.55
N ILE A 42 5.18 6.76 15.13
CA ILE A 42 4.04 7.09 16.01
C ILE A 42 4.51 7.88 17.25
N HIS A 43 5.54 7.38 17.95
CA HIS A 43 6.01 7.98 19.20
C HIS A 43 6.64 9.36 18.98
N GLY A 44 7.48 9.52 17.95
CA GLY A 44 8.10 10.79 17.62
C GLY A 44 7.06 11.84 17.24
N TYR A 45 6.09 11.47 16.41
CA TYR A 45 4.98 12.34 16.04
C TYR A 45 4.12 12.74 17.25
N MET A 46 3.82 11.82 18.17
CA MET A 46 3.10 12.14 19.41
C MET A 46 3.88 13.09 20.32
N ALA A 47 5.19 12.86 20.49
CA ALA A 47 6.04 13.73 21.30
C ALA A 47 6.06 15.15 20.72
N PHE A 48 6.19 15.28 19.41
CA PHE A 48 6.10 16.55 18.72
C PHE A 48 4.76 17.26 18.94
N LEU A 49 3.63 16.55 18.81
CA LEU A 49 2.29 17.13 19.04
C LEU A 49 2.08 17.63 20.48
N LYS A 50 2.74 17.02 21.47
CA LYS A 50 2.67 17.47 22.88
C LYS A 50 3.31 18.85 23.06
N HIS A 51 4.40 19.13 22.34
CA HIS A 51 5.08 20.42 22.39
C HIS A 51 4.45 21.44 21.45
N LEU A 52 3.95 21.01 20.29
CA LEU A 52 3.41 21.90 19.26
C LEU A 52 2.16 21.28 18.60
N PRO A 53 0.95 21.58 19.12
CA PRO A 53 -0.31 20.97 18.65
C PRO A 53 -0.85 21.63 17.37
N ILE A 54 -0.02 21.73 16.34
CA ILE A 54 -0.35 22.36 15.05
C ILE A 54 -0.79 21.37 13.96
N TYR A 55 -0.86 20.08 14.28
CA TYR A 55 -1.23 19.03 13.34
C TYR A 55 -2.29 18.08 13.94
N PRO A 56 -3.05 17.35 13.09
CA PRO A 56 -4.06 16.39 13.52
C PRO A 56 -3.51 15.28 14.43
N SER A 57 -4.38 14.78 15.30
CA SER A 57 -4.11 13.58 16.10
C SER A 57 -3.91 12.34 15.22
N ILE A 58 -3.25 11.31 15.76
CA ILE A 58 -3.11 10.01 15.07
C ILE A 58 -4.46 9.42 14.69
N ARG A 59 -5.47 9.51 15.57
CA ARG A 59 -6.83 9.03 15.30
C ARG A 59 -7.43 9.73 14.09
N THR A 60 -7.23 11.05 13.97
CA THR A 60 -7.69 11.82 12.80
C THR A 60 -6.98 11.38 11.54
N LEU A 61 -5.67 11.13 11.59
CA LEU A 61 -4.89 10.63 10.45
C LEU A 61 -5.34 9.23 10.01
N GLN A 62 -5.55 8.31 10.96
CA GLN A 62 -6.06 6.96 10.70
C GLN A 62 -7.45 7.01 10.07
N SER A 63 -8.36 7.83 10.61
CA SER A 63 -9.69 8.01 10.04
C SER A 63 -9.65 8.59 8.62
N LYS A 64 -8.63 9.39 8.28
CA LYS A 64 -8.45 9.87 6.89
C LYS A 64 -7.94 8.80 5.94
N LEU A 65 -7.20 7.82 6.44
CA LEU A 65 -6.68 6.69 5.66
C LEU A 65 -7.62 5.49 5.60
N GLN A 66 -8.63 5.40 6.48
CA GLN A 66 -9.51 4.23 6.61
C GLN A 66 -10.24 3.81 5.32
N HIS A 67 -10.40 4.74 4.39
CA HIS A 67 -11.08 4.51 3.11
C HIS A 67 -10.17 3.91 2.04
N VAL A 68 -8.84 3.90 2.28
CA VAL A 68 -7.87 3.24 1.41
C VAL A 68 -7.67 1.84 1.95
N GLN A 69 -8.20 0.86 1.24
CA GLN A 69 -8.12 -0.55 1.60
C GLN A 69 -7.26 -1.26 0.55
N PHE A 70 -6.40 -2.16 1.01
CA PHE A 70 -5.59 -3.01 0.13
C PHE A 70 -6.03 -4.44 0.41
N GLU A 71 -6.78 -5.00 -0.53
CA GLU A 71 -7.20 -6.40 -0.46
C GLU A 71 -6.17 -7.28 -1.16
N SER A 72 -6.05 -8.53 -0.69
CA SER A 72 -5.06 -9.48 -1.19
C SER A 72 -5.39 -9.93 -2.60
N ASN A 73 -4.86 -9.23 -3.60
CA ASN A 73 -4.95 -9.47 -5.04
C ASN A 73 -4.00 -8.49 -5.77
N ILE A 74 -4.20 -8.30 -7.08
CA ILE A 74 -3.67 -7.14 -7.80
C ILE A 74 -4.26 -5.86 -7.18
N LEU A 75 -3.39 -4.92 -6.82
CA LEU A 75 -3.73 -3.70 -6.09
C LEU A 75 -4.10 -2.57 -7.05
N GLU A 76 -5.39 -2.45 -7.36
CA GLU A 76 -5.90 -1.41 -8.27
C GLU A 76 -5.64 0.00 -7.73
N GLU A 77 -5.66 0.18 -6.40
CA GLU A 77 -5.34 1.45 -5.75
C GLU A 77 -3.91 1.90 -6.06
N VAL A 78 -2.98 0.94 -6.17
CA VAL A 78 -1.59 1.21 -6.53
C VAL A 78 -1.50 1.54 -8.02
N PHE A 79 -2.16 0.80 -8.91
CA PHE A 79 -2.17 1.12 -10.35
C PHE A 79 -2.78 2.50 -10.64
N ASN A 80 -3.87 2.85 -9.96
CA ASN A 80 -4.47 4.19 -10.06
C ASN A 80 -3.48 5.29 -9.66
N MET A 81 -2.68 5.07 -8.61
CA MET A 81 -1.63 6.01 -8.21
C MET A 81 -0.49 6.05 -9.25
N LEU A 82 -0.05 4.89 -9.73
CA LEU A 82 1.01 4.77 -10.73
C LEU A 82 0.66 5.44 -12.05
N GLU A 83 -0.61 5.45 -12.47
CA GLU A 83 -1.04 6.14 -13.68
C GLU A 83 -0.71 7.65 -13.65
N TYR A 84 -0.71 8.27 -12.46
CA TYR A 84 -0.28 9.67 -12.29
C TYR A 84 1.23 9.83 -12.25
N GLU A 85 1.94 8.86 -11.65
CA GLU A 85 3.41 8.88 -11.55
C GLU A 85 4.07 8.65 -12.91
N VAL A 86 3.57 7.70 -13.71
CA VAL A 86 4.12 7.37 -15.05
C VAL A 86 4.09 8.58 -15.99
N LYS A 87 3.10 9.47 -15.84
CA LYS A 87 3.00 10.72 -16.62
C LYS A 87 4.14 11.70 -16.33
N GLN A 88 4.77 11.60 -15.16
CA GLN A 88 5.88 12.46 -14.73
C GLN A 88 7.25 11.83 -15.04
N LEU A 89 7.30 10.52 -15.30
CA LEU A 89 8.53 9.80 -15.63
C LEU A 89 9.05 10.12 -17.03
N GLN A 90 10.36 10.21 -17.16
CA GLN A 90 11.03 10.24 -18.46
C GLN A 90 10.87 8.89 -19.17
N LEU A 91 11.02 8.88 -20.51
CA LEU A 91 10.82 7.67 -21.30
C LEU A 91 11.68 6.49 -20.81
N GLN A 92 12.93 6.73 -20.46
CA GLN A 92 13.86 5.73 -19.95
C GLN A 92 13.50 5.20 -18.56
N GLU A 93 12.76 5.98 -17.77
CA GLU A 93 12.35 5.61 -16.40
C GLU A 93 11.12 4.70 -16.38
N LYS A 94 10.46 4.55 -17.54
CA LYS A 94 9.29 3.69 -17.73
C LYS A 94 9.66 2.22 -17.96
N ASP A 95 10.93 1.95 -18.24
CA ASP A 95 11.47 0.60 -18.37
C ASP A 95 11.55 -0.06 -17.00
N CYS A 96 10.84 -1.18 -16.84
CA CYS A 96 10.73 -1.88 -15.57
C CYS A 96 10.75 -3.40 -15.73
N VAL A 97 10.88 -4.07 -14.59
CA VAL A 97 10.81 -5.53 -14.45
C VAL A 97 9.81 -5.90 -13.36
N ILE A 98 9.20 -7.06 -13.52
CA ILE A 98 8.41 -7.68 -12.46
C ILE A 98 9.36 -8.49 -11.59
N VAL A 99 9.33 -8.26 -10.29
CA VAL A 99 10.06 -9.04 -9.29
C VAL A 99 9.05 -9.68 -8.35
N MET A 100 9.16 -10.97 -8.11
CA MET A 100 8.31 -11.66 -7.15
C MET A 100 9.12 -12.50 -6.19
N ASP A 101 8.68 -12.54 -4.93
CA ASP A 101 9.29 -13.38 -3.91
C ASP A 101 8.22 -13.83 -2.89
N GLU A 102 8.45 -14.95 -2.24
CA GLU A 102 7.58 -15.52 -1.24
C GLU A 102 8.22 -15.40 0.16
N MET A 103 7.57 -14.65 1.05
CA MET A 103 8.07 -14.47 2.42
C MET A 103 7.23 -15.25 3.44
N ALA A 104 7.89 -15.81 4.45
CA ALA A 104 7.21 -16.51 5.54
C ALA A 104 6.47 -15.53 6.47
N ILE A 105 5.25 -15.92 6.89
CA ILE A 105 4.44 -15.18 7.85
C ILE A 105 3.98 -16.11 8.98
N LYS A 106 3.64 -15.53 10.13
CA LYS A 106 3.04 -16.28 11.22
C LYS A 106 1.60 -16.65 10.84
N ALA A 107 1.30 -17.95 10.83
CA ALA A 107 -0.06 -18.44 10.63
C ALA A 107 -0.98 -17.93 11.75
N ALA A 108 -1.99 -17.17 11.37
CA ALA A 108 -3.02 -16.67 12.26
C ALA A 108 -4.24 -16.29 11.43
N GLU A 109 -5.42 -16.47 12.01
CA GLU A 109 -6.66 -15.89 11.50
C GLU A 109 -7.07 -14.76 12.45
N MET A 110 -7.37 -13.60 11.89
CA MET A 110 -7.73 -12.40 12.65
C MET A 110 -8.97 -11.77 12.05
N PHE A 111 -9.91 -11.38 12.91
CA PHE A 111 -11.05 -10.58 12.48
C PHE A 111 -10.63 -9.11 12.38
N ASP A 112 -10.82 -8.50 11.21
CA ASP A 112 -10.65 -7.07 11.00
C ASP A 112 -12.02 -6.37 11.16
N PRO A 113 -12.22 -5.58 12.23
CA PRO A 113 -13.48 -4.88 12.46
C PRO A 113 -13.79 -3.82 11.40
N SER A 114 -12.79 -3.32 10.68
CA SER A 114 -12.97 -2.25 9.69
C SER A 114 -13.59 -2.76 8.39
N THR A 115 -13.20 -3.95 7.95
CA THR A 115 -13.75 -4.63 6.77
C THR A 115 -14.84 -5.65 7.12
N GLN A 116 -14.99 -5.99 8.40
CA GLN A 116 -15.85 -7.07 8.91
C GLN A 116 -15.54 -8.43 8.29
N LYS A 117 -14.26 -8.71 8.05
CA LYS A 117 -13.79 -9.94 7.42
C LYS A 117 -12.75 -10.64 8.29
N PHE A 118 -12.66 -11.96 8.14
CA PHE A 118 -11.53 -12.72 8.64
C PHE A 118 -10.38 -12.65 7.63
N ILE A 119 -9.19 -12.32 8.13
CA ILE A 119 -7.94 -12.21 7.38
C ILE A 119 -7.01 -13.32 7.86
N GLY A 120 -6.24 -13.92 6.95
CA GLY A 120 -5.21 -14.91 7.26
C GLY A 120 -5.40 -16.26 6.56
N THR A 121 -6.48 -16.41 5.79
CA THR A 121 -6.66 -17.55 4.89
C THR A 121 -5.91 -17.32 3.57
N CYS A 122 -5.56 -18.40 2.88
CA CYS A 122 -4.94 -18.33 1.56
C CYS A 122 -5.86 -17.63 0.57
N THR A 123 -5.29 -16.75 -0.25
CA THR A 123 -6.01 -16.05 -1.32
C THR A 123 -5.48 -16.39 -2.71
N PHE A 124 -4.32 -17.07 -2.79
CA PHE A 124 -3.81 -17.54 -4.07
C PHE A 124 -4.74 -18.64 -4.65
N PRO A 125 -5.14 -18.59 -5.94
CA PRO A 125 -6.26 -19.40 -6.48
C PRO A 125 -6.18 -20.92 -6.30
N THR A 126 -4.96 -21.46 -6.14
CA THR A 126 -4.72 -22.91 -6.02
C THR A 126 -4.37 -23.36 -4.60
N HIS A 127 -4.28 -22.43 -3.65
CA HIS A 127 -3.87 -22.69 -2.27
C HIS A 127 -5.06 -22.55 -1.33
N SER A 128 -5.06 -23.31 -0.24
CA SER A 128 -6.12 -23.23 0.77
C SER A 128 -5.61 -23.43 2.20
N GLY A 129 -6.46 -23.06 3.16
CA GLY A 129 -6.18 -23.10 4.60
C GLY A 129 -5.53 -21.81 5.13
N ILE A 130 -5.11 -21.84 6.40
CA ILE A 130 -4.45 -20.72 7.06
C ILE A 130 -3.07 -20.50 6.44
N ALA A 131 -2.82 -19.29 5.96
CA ALA A 131 -1.62 -18.89 5.25
C ALA A 131 -0.39 -18.94 6.15
N THR A 132 0.71 -19.44 5.60
CA THR A 132 2.03 -19.49 6.27
C THR A 132 3.05 -18.63 5.55
N LYS A 133 2.71 -18.16 4.36
CA LYS A 133 3.56 -17.38 3.49
C LYS A 133 2.73 -16.32 2.76
N VAL A 134 3.40 -15.32 2.21
CA VAL A 134 2.79 -14.35 1.31
C VAL A 134 3.69 -14.19 0.08
N LEU A 135 3.11 -14.38 -1.09
CA LEU A 135 3.72 -14.05 -2.37
C LEU A 135 3.54 -12.55 -2.59
N VAL A 136 4.63 -11.82 -2.79
CA VAL A 136 4.61 -10.39 -3.09
C VAL A 136 5.16 -10.17 -4.49
N ILE A 137 4.44 -9.40 -5.30
CA ILE A 137 4.82 -9.07 -6.66
C ILE A 137 5.02 -7.55 -6.76
N LEU A 138 6.17 -7.15 -7.26
CA LEU A 138 6.59 -5.75 -7.37
C LEU A 138 6.94 -5.41 -8.81
N LEU A 139 6.68 -4.17 -9.20
CA LEU A 139 7.36 -3.53 -10.32
C LEU A 139 8.62 -2.83 -9.81
N ALA A 140 9.73 -2.98 -10.51
CA ALA A 140 10.98 -2.31 -10.21
C ALA A 140 11.55 -1.63 -11.45
N GLY A 141 11.99 -0.38 -11.30
CA GLY A 141 12.64 0.38 -12.38
C GLY A 141 14.00 -0.21 -12.75
N LEU A 142 14.30 -0.21 -14.04
CA LEU A 142 15.59 -0.69 -14.58
C LEU A 142 16.65 0.40 -14.55
N THR A 143 16.30 1.60 -15.01
CA THR A 143 17.23 2.73 -15.18
C THR A 143 17.36 3.55 -13.89
N THR A 144 16.24 3.77 -13.20
CA THR A 144 16.18 4.47 -11.92
C THR A 144 15.62 3.58 -10.82
N ARG A 145 16.09 3.83 -9.60
CA ARG A 145 15.76 2.98 -8.45
C ARG A 145 14.40 3.37 -7.86
N TRP A 146 13.37 2.70 -8.32
CA TRP A 146 12.05 2.72 -7.69
C TRP A 146 11.47 1.30 -7.61
N LYS A 147 10.57 1.07 -6.65
CA LYS A 147 9.86 -0.21 -6.48
C LYS A 147 8.44 0.05 -6.01
N TYR A 148 7.46 -0.60 -6.62
CA TYR A 148 6.07 -0.55 -6.21
C TYR A 148 5.53 -1.96 -6.06
N THR A 149 4.97 -2.28 -4.88
CA THR A 149 4.23 -3.53 -4.69
C THR A 149 2.89 -3.42 -5.40
N VAL A 150 2.66 -4.27 -6.40
CA VAL A 150 1.48 -4.21 -7.27
C VAL A 150 0.51 -5.36 -7.02
N ALA A 151 0.96 -6.44 -6.39
CA ALA A 151 0.07 -7.50 -5.95
C ALA A 151 0.65 -8.22 -4.73
N TYR A 152 -0.22 -8.82 -3.94
CA TYR A 152 0.18 -9.81 -2.96
C TYR A 152 -0.90 -10.89 -2.79
N TYR A 153 -0.45 -12.08 -2.42
CA TYR A 153 -1.33 -13.24 -2.22
C TYR A 153 -0.88 -14.05 -1.02
N PHE A 154 -1.83 -14.43 -0.17
CA PHE A 154 -1.57 -15.35 0.93
C PHE A 154 -1.45 -16.79 0.42
N THR A 155 -0.38 -17.48 0.81
CA THR A 155 -0.01 -18.80 0.31
C THR A 155 0.30 -19.79 1.45
N LYS A 156 0.11 -21.09 1.16
CA LYS A 156 0.47 -22.19 2.04
C LYS A 156 0.87 -23.43 1.23
N SER A 157 -0.11 -24.27 0.94
CA SER A 157 0.03 -25.53 0.22
C SER A 157 -1.09 -25.66 -0.81
N ILE A 158 -0.78 -26.34 -1.91
CA ILE A 158 -1.74 -26.64 -2.98
C ILE A 158 -2.95 -27.37 -2.41
N ASP A 159 -4.16 -26.92 -2.79
CA ASP A 159 -5.42 -27.55 -2.40
C ASP A 159 -5.49 -28.98 -2.96
N ILE A 160 -6.12 -29.89 -2.20
CA ILE A 160 -6.34 -31.28 -2.57
C ILE A 160 -7.06 -31.39 -3.93
N LYS A 161 -7.98 -30.47 -4.23
CA LYS A 161 -8.70 -30.41 -5.52
C LYS A 161 -7.76 -30.28 -6.72
N TYR A 162 -6.65 -29.57 -6.54
CA TYR A 162 -5.68 -29.27 -7.59
C TYR A 162 -4.52 -30.27 -7.63
N LYS A 163 -4.30 -31.06 -6.55
CA LYS A 163 -3.25 -32.10 -6.50
C LYS A 163 -3.52 -33.29 -7.42
N GLN A 164 -4.76 -33.52 -7.84
CA GLN A 164 -5.14 -34.66 -8.69
C GLN A 164 -5.05 -34.36 -10.19
N SER A 165 -4.70 -33.12 -10.57
CA SER A 165 -4.52 -32.73 -11.97
C SER A 165 -3.09 -33.03 -12.43
N GLU A 166 -2.92 -33.61 -13.62
CA GLU A 166 -1.61 -33.83 -14.26
C GLU A 166 -0.92 -32.52 -14.71
N VAL A 167 -1.69 -31.43 -14.82
CA VAL A 167 -1.20 -30.10 -15.18
C VAL A 167 -0.61 -29.42 -13.94
N ASN A 168 0.30 -28.45 -14.09
CA ASN A 168 0.77 -27.60 -12.97
C ASN A 168 -0.20 -26.42 -12.75
N PRO A 169 -1.23 -26.54 -11.88
CA PRO A 169 -2.27 -25.53 -11.73
C PRO A 169 -1.71 -24.24 -11.11
N THR A 170 -0.77 -24.36 -10.18
CA THR A 170 -0.15 -23.21 -9.50
C THR A 170 0.67 -22.38 -10.48
N GLY A 171 1.45 -23.02 -11.35
CA GLY A 171 2.19 -22.35 -12.42
C GLY A 171 1.26 -21.64 -13.41
N SER A 172 0.16 -22.28 -13.81
CA SER A 172 -0.85 -21.67 -14.70
C SER A 172 -1.53 -20.45 -14.04
N ALA A 173 -1.90 -20.55 -12.76
CA ALA A 173 -2.48 -19.43 -12.02
C ALA A 173 -1.50 -18.26 -11.91
N LEU A 174 -0.23 -18.53 -11.58
CA LEU A 174 0.81 -17.51 -11.48
C LEU A 174 1.05 -16.83 -12.83
N LYS A 175 1.13 -17.61 -13.92
CA LYS A 175 1.26 -17.10 -15.29
C LYS A 175 0.12 -16.12 -15.62
N ASN A 176 -1.12 -16.48 -15.31
CA ASN A 176 -2.27 -15.61 -15.58
C ASN A 176 -2.23 -14.31 -14.78
N ILE A 177 -1.80 -14.36 -13.51
CA ILE A 177 -1.61 -13.17 -12.67
C ILE A 177 -0.53 -12.26 -13.27
N ILE A 178 0.62 -12.82 -13.66
CA ILE A 178 1.73 -12.07 -14.25
C ILE A 178 1.30 -11.41 -15.56
N LEU A 179 0.60 -12.14 -16.44
CA LEU A 179 0.10 -11.57 -17.71
C LEU A 179 -0.84 -10.40 -17.46
N ASN A 180 -1.77 -10.50 -16.50
CA ASN A 180 -2.66 -9.41 -16.14
C ASN A 180 -1.89 -8.19 -15.60
N ILE A 181 -0.86 -8.41 -14.78
CA ILE A 181 0.02 -7.33 -14.29
C ILE A 181 0.77 -6.66 -15.45
N ILE A 182 1.27 -7.43 -16.43
CA ILE A 182 1.93 -6.88 -17.63
C ILE A 182 0.94 -6.01 -18.40
N GLU A 183 -0.24 -6.54 -18.73
CA GLU A 183 -1.28 -5.80 -19.47
C GLU A 183 -1.66 -4.50 -18.77
N LYS A 184 -1.89 -4.54 -17.45
CA LYS A 184 -2.19 -3.34 -16.64
C LYS A 184 -1.04 -2.35 -16.66
N SER A 185 0.20 -2.81 -16.48
CA SER A 185 1.39 -1.96 -16.44
C SER A 185 1.63 -1.26 -17.79
N GLU A 186 1.50 -2.00 -18.89
CA GLU A 186 1.66 -1.46 -20.24
C GLU A 186 0.53 -0.48 -20.60
N SER A 187 -0.71 -0.75 -20.16
CA SER A 187 -1.84 0.15 -20.42
C SER A 187 -1.67 1.54 -19.79
N ILE A 188 -0.95 1.64 -18.66
CA ILE A 188 -0.65 2.93 -17.99
C ILE A 188 0.66 3.56 -18.48
N GLY A 189 1.42 2.86 -19.33
CA GLY A 189 2.60 3.38 -20.03
C GLY A 189 3.96 2.90 -19.50
N PHE A 190 4.02 1.91 -18.61
CA PHE A 190 5.27 1.21 -18.30
C PHE A 190 5.66 0.25 -19.44
N GLN A 191 6.94 -0.12 -19.49
CA GLN A 191 7.45 -1.14 -20.42
C GLN A 191 8.09 -2.27 -19.59
N VAL A 192 7.45 -3.44 -19.59
CA VAL A 192 7.90 -4.58 -18.78
C VAL A 192 8.82 -5.46 -19.61
N HIS A 193 10.10 -5.55 -19.23
CA HIS A 193 11.11 -6.27 -20.01
C HIS A 193 11.38 -7.69 -19.55
N ALA A 194 11.19 -7.97 -18.26
CA ALA A 194 11.48 -9.27 -17.69
C ALA A 194 10.67 -9.56 -16.43
N VAL A 195 10.59 -10.85 -16.11
CA VAL A 195 10.06 -11.37 -14.85
C VAL A 195 11.22 -12.04 -14.11
N ILE A 196 11.45 -11.64 -12.87
CA ILE A 196 12.49 -12.16 -12.00
C ILE A 196 11.81 -12.84 -10.82
N GLN A 197 12.16 -14.11 -10.60
CA GLN A 197 11.73 -14.94 -9.48
C GLN A 197 12.93 -15.28 -8.61
#